data_AF-A0AA93HLB8-F1
#
_entry.id   AF-A0AA93HLB8-F1
#
_cell.length_a   1.000
_cell.length_b   1.000
_cell.length_c   1.000
_cell.angle_alpha   90.00
_cell.angle_beta   90.00
_cell.angle_gamma   90.00
#
_symmetry.space_group_name_H-M   'P 1'
#
loop_
_entity.id
_entity.type
_entity.pdbx_description
1 polymer ?
#
loop_
_entity_poly.entity_id
_entity_poly.type
_entity_poly.pdbx_seq_one_letter_code
_entity_poly.pdbx_strand_id
1 'polypeptide(L)'
;MKNVWGRFKLCLFDETTPRHRVTLERLQRKYPAKKGKPNEALAAKSQDEWAVELFVEMSVVDWEMKDAKGKTIPFTPEAAIEYLSDPRALFVLKEIGAFARDVRNFQPDEQTDPPEGN
;
A
#
# COMPACT_ATOMS: atom_id res chain seq x y z
N MET A 1 10.64 -25.28 2.18
CA MET A 1 9.78 -24.23 2.77
C MET A 1 9.92 -22.98 1.90
N LYS A 2 8.81 -22.36 1.48
CA LYS A 2 8.88 -21.04 0.83
C LYS A 2 9.20 -20.01 1.90
N ASN A 3 10.23 -19.20 1.71
CA ASN A 3 10.51 -18.06 2.58
C ASN A 3 9.37 -17.05 2.37
N VAL A 4 8.52 -16.89 3.39
CA VAL A 4 7.44 -15.90 3.41
C VAL A 4 7.98 -14.64 4.08
N TRP A 5 8.17 -13.59 3.29
CA TRP A 5 8.75 -12.32 3.73
C TRP A 5 7.73 -11.35 4.32
N GLY A 6 6.44 -11.64 4.12
CA GLY A 6 5.36 -10.85 4.68
C GLY A 6 3.98 -11.32 4.21
N ARG A 7 2.95 -10.65 4.73
CA ARG A 7 1.54 -10.82 4.36
C ARG A 7 0.92 -9.45 4.24
N PHE A 8 0.01 -9.27 3.32
CA PHE A 8 -0.74 -8.03 3.13
C PHE A 8 -2.13 -8.37 2.65
N LYS A 9 -3.05 -7.44 2.83
CA LYS A 9 -4.36 -7.44 2.19
C LYS A 9 -4.39 -6.36 1.12
N LEU A 10 -5.21 -6.60 0.11
CA LEU A 10 -5.53 -5.60 -0.90
C LEU A 10 -6.98 -5.20 -0.78
N CYS A 11 -7.25 -3.91 -0.80
CA CYS A 11 -8.59 -3.40 -1.01
C CYS A 11 -8.79 -2.99 -2.46
N LEU A 12 -10.02 -3.19 -2.95
CA LEU A 12 -10.43 -2.65 -4.23
C LEU A 12 -10.32 -1.12 -4.18
N PHE A 13 -9.78 -0.56 -5.25
CA PHE A 13 -9.82 0.87 -5.44
C PHE A 13 -11.24 1.29 -5.80
N ASP A 14 -11.89 2.03 -4.89
CA ASP A 14 -13.22 2.59 -5.06
C ASP A 14 -13.22 4.05 -4.63
N GLU A 15 -13.38 4.93 -5.61
CA GLU A 15 -13.35 6.39 -5.45
C GLU A 15 -14.47 6.92 -4.54
N THR A 16 -15.54 6.14 -4.38
CA THR A 16 -16.71 6.49 -3.56
C THR A 16 -16.52 6.16 -2.08
N THR A 17 -15.48 5.40 -1.72
CA THR A 17 -15.26 5.03 -0.33
C THR A 17 -14.77 6.21 0.51
N PRO A 18 -15.20 6.30 1.80
CA PRO A 18 -14.67 7.31 2.72
C PRO A 18 -13.14 7.24 2.85
N ARG A 19 -12.57 6.03 2.75
CA ARG A 19 -11.12 5.80 2.79
C ARG A 19 -10.41 6.52 1.67
N HIS A 20 -10.88 6.37 0.43
CA HIS A 20 -10.32 7.04 -0.74
C HIS A 20 -10.28 8.57 -0.54
N ARG A 21 -11.41 9.16 -0.12
CA ARG A 21 -11.51 10.60 0.14
C ARG A 21 -10.51 11.05 1.22
N VAL A 22 -10.44 10.34 2.35
CA VAL A 22 -9.53 10.68 3.46
C VAL A 22 -8.06 10.56 3.04
N THR A 23 -7.71 9.51 2.29
CA THR A 23 -6.35 9.33 1.77
C THR A 23 -5.97 10.44 0.79
N LEU A 24 -6.86 10.82 -0.14
CA LEU A 24 -6.61 11.95 -1.03
C LEU A 24 -6.46 13.26 -0.27
N GLU A 25 -7.31 13.54 0.71
CA GLU A 25 -7.17 14.73 1.56
C GLU A 25 -5.83 14.74 2.31
N ARG A 26 -5.40 13.59 2.84
CA ARG A 26 -4.08 13.46 3.50
C ARG A 26 -2.94 13.73 2.53
N LEU A 27 -3.00 13.18 1.31
CA LEU A 27 -1.99 13.41 0.29
C LEU A 27 -1.98 14.88 -0.18
N GLN A 28 -3.14 15.51 -0.36
CA GLN A 28 -3.23 16.94 -0.69
C GLN A 28 -2.65 17.84 0.41
N ARG A 29 -2.84 17.47 1.68
CA ARG A 29 -2.20 18.16 2.82
C ARG A 29 -0.70 17.94 2.89
N LYS A 30 -0.23 16.73 2.57
CA LYS A 30 1.21 16.39 2.49
C LYS A 30 1.89 17.13 1.33
N TYR A 31 1.14 17.36 0.26
CA TYR A 31 1.60 17.99 -0.97
C TYR A 31 0.76 19.23 -1.34
N PRO A 32 0.79 20.32 -0.56
CA PRO A 32 -0.01 21.50 -0.85
C PRO A 32 0.47 22.19 -2.13
N ALA A 33 -0.40 22.28 -3.14
CA ALA A 33 -0.17 23.15 -4.28
C ALA A 33 -0.32 24.61 -3.84
N LYS A 34 0.74 25.42 -3.94
CA LYS A 34 0.62 26.87 -3.79
C LYS A 34 -0.10 27.40 -5.04
N LYS A 35 -1.10 28.27 -4.88
CA LYS A 35 -1.89 28.85 -5.98
C LYS A 35 -0.99 29.24 -7.16
N GLY A 36 -1.20 28.58 -8.32
CA GLY A 36 -0.49 28.89 -9.57
C GLY A 36 0.95 28.37 -9.69
N LYS A 37 1.47 27.60 -8.71
CA LYS A 37 2.78 26.95 -8.81
C LYS A 37 2.63 25.43 -8.69
N PRO A 38 3.29 24.63 -9.55
CA PRO A 38 3.42 23.20 -9.32
C PRO A 38 4.01 22.99 -7.93
N ASN A 39 3.50 22.01 -7.20
CA ASN A 39 4.09 21.66 -5.92
C ASN A 39 5.50 21.11 -6.17
N GLU A 40 6.53 21.84 -5.74
CA GLU A 40 7.94 21.46 -5.93
C GLU A 40 8.27 20.08 -5.35
N ALA A 41 7.64 19.68 -4.24
CA ALA A 41 7.83 18.35 -3.65
C ALA A 41 7.16 17.23 -4.46
N LEU A 42 6.03 17.52 -5.12
CA LEU A 42 5.39 16.58 -6.05
C LEU A 42 6.11 16.56 -7.40
N ALA A 43 6.59 17.71 -7.87
CA ALA A 43 7.33 17.86 -9.11
C ALA A 43 8.73 17.23 -9.05
N ALA A 44 9.31 17.15 -7.85
CA ALA A 44 10.56 16.43 -7.61
C ALA A 44 10.40 14.90 -7.59
N LYS A 45 9.18 14.39 -7.43
CA LYS A 45 8.91 12.95 -7.54
C LYS A 45 8.77 12.53 -8.99
N SER A 46 9.36 11.38 -9.31
CA SER A 46 9.04 10.67 -10.55
C SER A 46 7.58 10.21 -10.53
N GLN A 47 7.02 10.00 -11.73
CA GLN A 47 5.67 9.43 -11.86
C GLN A 47 5.56 8.06 -11.17
N ASP A 48 6.63 7.27 -11.18
CA ASP A 48 6.69 5.95 -10.56
C ASP A 48 6.64 6.04 -9.03
N GLU A 49 7.38 6.97 -8.41
CA GLU A 49 7.33 7.18 -6.95
C GLU A 49 5.95 7.67 -6.48
N TRP A 50 5.29 8.50 -7.30
CA TRP A 50 3.92 8.93 -7.02
C TRP A 50 2.92 7.78 -7.14
N ALA A 51 3.06 6.93 -8.16
CA ALA A 51 2.22 5.75 -8.33
C ALA A 51 2.39 4.75 -7.19
N VAL A 52 3.62 4.53 -6.70
CA VAL A 52 3.91 3.66 -5.54
C VAL A 52 3.25 4.21 -4.28
N GLU A 53 3.38 5.51 -4.00
CA GLU A 53 2.75 6.12 -2.83
C GLU A 53 1.23 6.03 -2.87
N LEU A 54 0.60 6.35 -3.99
CA LEU A 54 -0.84 6.17 -4.15
C LEU A 54 -1.26 4.71 -3.95
N PHE A 55 -0.53 3.77 -4.55
CA PHE A 55 -0.84 2.35 -4.44
C PHE A 55 -0.77 1.86 -3.00
N VAL A 56 0.29 2.19 -2.26
CA VAL A 56 0.46 1.80 -0.85
C VAL A 56 -0.64 2.41 0.01
N GLU A 57 -0.91 3.70 -0.18
CA GLU A 57 -1.83 4.45 0.69
C GLU A 57 -3.31 4.11 0.46
N MET A 58 -3.65 3.64 -0.74
CA MET A 58 -5.04 3.41 -1.15
C MET A 58 -5.41 1.93 -1.23
N SER A 59 -4.46 1.05 -1.50
CA SER A 59 -4.75 -0.33 -1.87
C SER A 59 -4.13 -1.36 -0.95
N VAL A 60 -3.02 -1.04 -0.28
CA VAL A 60 -2.30 -2.02 0.56
C VAL A 60 -2.63 -1.80 2.03
N VAL A 61 -3.17 -2.84 2.67
CA VAL A 61 -3.64 -2.78 4.06
C VAL A 61 -3.11 -3.97 4.85
N ASP A 62 -3.03 -3.83 6.17
CA ASP A 62 -2.57 -4.88 7.11
C ASP A 62 -1.27 -5.58 6.69
N TRP A 63 -0.30 -4.83 6.15
CA TRP A 63 0.93 -5.45 5.64
C TRP A 63 1.93 -5.74 6.76
N GLU A 64 2.04 -7.00 7.13
CA GLU A 64 3.07 -7.51 8.03
C GLU A 64 4.32 -7.90 7.25
N MET A 65 5.45 -7.23 7.48
CA MET A 65 6.76 -7.65 6.97
C MET A 65 7.58 -8.32 8.06
N LYS A 66 8.42 -9.31 7.68
CA LYS A 66 9.43 -9.90 8.56
C LYS A 66 10.82 -9.58 8.06
N ASP A 67 11.69 -9.16 8.97
CA ASP A 67 13.11 -8.96 8.66
C ASP A 67 13.85 -10.31 8.52
N ALA A 68 15.14 -10.24 8.18
CA ALA A 68 15.99 -11.44 8.06
C ALA A 68 16.15 -12.23 9.37
N LYS A 69 15.78 -11.65 10.53
CA LYS A 69 15.80 -12.28 11.85
C LYS A 69 14.40 -12.77 12.27
N GLY A 70 13.40 -12.67 11.39
CA GLY A 70 12.02 -13.07 11.65
C GLY A 70 11.23 -12.08 12.50
N LYS A 71 11.76 -10.89 12.78
CA LYS A 71 11.07 -9.85 13.56
C LYS A 71 10.06 -9.13 12.66
N THR A 72 8.84 -8.95 13.17
CA THR A 72 7.82 -8.15 12.49
C THR A 72 8.20 -6.68 12.45
N ILE A 73 8.19 -6.09 11.26
CA ILE A 73 8.36 -4.65 11.04
C ILE A 73 6.95 -4.03 11.04
N PRO A 74 6.70 -2.99 11.86
CA PRO A 74 5.41 -2.32 11.87
C PRO A 74 5.12 -1.69 10.50
N PHE A 75 3.88 -1.86 10.04
CA PHE A 75 3.42 -1.25 8.80
C PHE A 75 3.21 0.24 8.99
N THR A 76 4.17 1.04 8.53
CA THR A 76 3.92 2.44 8.23
C THR A 76 3.87 2.59 6.70
N PRO A 77 2.93 3.37 6.14
CA PRO A 77 2.93 3.66 4.71
C PRO A 77 4.29 4.17 4.24
N GLU A 78 4.99 4.94 5.07
CA GLU A 78 6.33 5.44 4.81
C GLU A 78 7.34 4.30 4.58
N ALA A 79 7.36 3.28 5.45
CA ALA A 79 8.27 2.15 5.32
C ALA A 79 7.96 1.30 4.08
N ALA A 80 6.68 1.15 3.73
CA ALA A 80 6.28 0.41 2.53
C ALA A 80 6.60 1.18 1.24
N ILE A 81 6.44 2.50 1.25
CA ILE A 81 6.86 3.37 0.14
C ILE A 81 8.38 3.30 -0.03
N GLU A 82 9.14 3.43 1.06
CA GLU A 82 10.61 3.32 1.04
C GLU A 82 11.04 1.98 0.47
N TYR A 83 10.44 0.88 0.94
CA TYR A 83 10.73 -0.47 0.46
C TYR A 83 10.42 -0.62 -1.04
N LEU A 84 9.23 -0.23 -1.49
CA LEU A 84 8.79 -0.39 -2.88
C LEU A 84 9.43 0.60 -3.86
N SER A 85 10.01 1.69 -3.35
CA SER A 85 10.78 2.65 -4.13
C SER A 85 12.23 2.20 -4.36
N ASP A 86 12.72 1.18 -3.64
CA ASP A 86 14.03 0.57 -3.90
C ASP A 86 13.99 -0.18 -5.26
N PRO A 87 14.87 0.14 -6.22
CA PRO A 87 14.94 -0.55 -7.50
C PRO A 87 15.08 -2.08 -7.38
N ARG A 88 15.71 -2.54 -6.29
CA ARG A 88 15.90 -3.97 -6.00
C ARG A 88 14.60 -4.66 -5.56
N ALA A 89 13.61 -3.91 -5.08
CA ALA A 89 12.32 -4.41 -4.61
C ALA A 89 11.20 -4.27 -5.65
N LEU A 90 11.47 -3.68 -6.84
CA LEU A 90 10.48 -3.52 -7.91
C LEU A 90 9.82 -4.83 -8.35
N PHE A 91 10.49 -5.97 -8.17
CA PHE A 91 9.87 -7.28 -8.45
C PHE A 91 8.68 -7.54 -7.51
N VAL A 92 8.74 -7.10 -6.24
CA VAL A 92 7.63 -7.24 -5.29
C VAL A 92 6.45 -6.41 -5.74
N LEU A 93 6.69 -5.16 -6.18
CA LEU A 93 5.64 -4.30 -6.72
C LEU A 93 4.94 -4.96 -7.93
N LYS A 94 5.70 -5.60 -8.82
CA LYS A 94 5.16 -6.34 -9.97
C LYS A 94 4.31 -7.53 -9.55
N GLU A 95 4.77 -8.33 -8.58
CA GLU A 95 4.02 -9.47 -8.06
C GLU A 95 2.73 -9.02 -7.37
N ILE A 96 2.79 -7.98 -6.54
CA ILE A 96 1.60 -7.39 -5.90
C ILE A 96 0.64 -6.87 -6.97
N GLY A 97 1.15 -6.13 -7.97
CA GLY A 97 0.32 -5.61 -9.06
C GLY A 97 -0.31 -6.72 -9.91
N ALA A 98 0.39 -7.83 -10.16
CA ALA A 98 -0.18 -8.99 -10.83
C ALA A 98 -1.28 -9.65 -9.99
N PHE A 99 -1.05 -9.80 -8.68
CA PHE A 99 -2.04 -10.32 -7.74
C PHE A 99 -3.29 -9.40 -7.65
N ALA A 100 -3.09 -8.08 -7.64
CA ALA A 100 -4.14 -7.07 -7.58
C ALA A 100 -5.00 -6.98 -8.85
N ARG A 101 -4.54 -7.52 -9.99
CA ARG A 101 -5.31 -7.53 -11.24
C ARG A 101 -6.32 -8.67 -11.32
N ASP A 102 -6.14 -9.71 -10.52
CA ASP A 102 -7.06 -10.84 -10.49
C ASP A 102 -8.17 -10.57 -9.48
N VAL A 103 -9.36 -10.22 -9.99
CA VAL A 103 -10.55 -9.89 -9.18
C VAL A 103 -10.93 -11.01 -8.21
N ARG A 104 -10.58 -12.27 -8.50
CA ARG A 104 -10.89 -13.42 -7.63
C ARG A 104 -10.12 -13.39 -6.31
N ASN A 105 -9.04 -12.61 -6.25
CA ASN A 105 -8.26 -12.40 -5.04
C ASN A 105 -8.90 -11.39 -4.07
N PHE A 106 -9.93 -10.66 -4.52
CA PHE A 106 -10.69 -9.75 -3.68
C PHE A 106 -11.93 -10.48 -3.19
N GLN A 107 -11.75 -11.21 -2.10
CA GLN A 107 -12.85 -11.78 -1.35
C GLN A 107 -13.18 -10.83 -0.19
N PRO A 108 -14.45 -10.70 0.20
CA PRO A 108 -14.77 -10.11 1.50
C PRO A 108 -13.89 -10.80 2.54
N ASP A 109 -13.38 -10.05 3.52
CA ASP A 109 -12.93 -10.71 4.75
C ASP A 109 -14.18 -11.43 5.28
N GLU A 110 -14.31 -12.73 4.98
CA GLU A 110 -15.20 -13.58 5.75
C GLU A 110 -14.78 -13.33 7.19
N GLN A 111 -15.73 -12.91 8.03
CA GLN A 111 -15.54 -12.92 9.46
C GLN A 111 -15.20 -14.37 9.85
N THR A 112 -13.93 -14.74 9.76
CA THR A 112 -13.36 -15.78 10.60
C THR A 112 -13.30 -15.17 11.99
N ASP A 113 -14.48 -14.96 12.59
CA ASP A 113 -14.59 -15.18 14.01
C ASP A 113 -14.03 -16.60 14.22
N PRO A 114 -13.03 -16.78 15.10
CA PRO A 114 -12.66 -18.12 15.50
C PRO A 114 -13.94 -18.81 15.97
N PRO A 115 -14.18 -20.10 15.64
CA PRO A 115 -15.33 -20.80 16.19
C PRO A 115 -15.27 -20.60 17.70
N GLU A 116 -16.30 -19.97 18.27
CA GLU A 116 -16.43 -19.84 19.71
C GLU A 116 -16.37 -21.25 20.27
N GLY A 117 -15.23 -21.59 20.84
CA GLY A 117 -15.08 -22.80 21.62
C GLY A 117 -15.93 -22.62 22.88
N ASN A 118 -17.08 -23.29 22.92
CA ASN A 118 -17.49 -24.21 24.00
C ASN A 118 -18.80 -24.90 23.64
#